data_AF-A0A0B1SJ01-F1
#
_entry.id   AF-A0A0B1SJ01-F1
#
_cell.length_a   1.000
_cell.length_b   1.000
_cell.length_c   1.000
_cell.angle_alpha   90.00
_cell.angle_beta   90.00
_cell.angle_gamma   90.00
#
_symmetry.space_group_name_H-M   'P 1'
#
loop_
_entity.id
_entity.type
_entity.pdbx_description
1 polymer ?
#
loop_
_entity_poly.entity_id
_entity_poly.type
_entity_poly.pdbx_seq_one_letter_code
_entity_poly.pdbx_strand_id
1 'polypeptide(L)'
;MTPDKVIEKYGRLYPRLSNVRELSVQIAIDVGEYLYEKNLAMLYPKPENMEMYVRHQVYPTTYDELINKAYRWPEQDCKQGFAVPTLAGGKPDEE
;
A
#
# COMPACT_ATOMS: atom_id res chain seq x y z
N MET A 1 -15.02 8.94 -19.14
CA MET A 1 -16.05 9.48 -20.07
C MET A 1 -15.43 10.54 -20.98
N THR A 2 -15.70 10.52 -22.29
CA THR A 2 -15.33 11.62 -23.20
C THR A 2 -16.31 12.78 -22.99
N PRO A 3 -15.86 14.03 -22.76
CA PRO A 3 -16.78 15.15 -22.59
C PRO A 3 -17.42 15.57 -23.92
N ASP A 4 -18.72 15.87 -23.91
CA ASP A 4 -19.53 16.18 -25.11
C ASP A 4 -18.93 17.33 -25.94
N LYS A 5 -18.40 18.34 -25.26
CA LYS A 5 -17.71 19.48 -25.87
C LYS A 5 -16.58 19.05 -26.83
N VAL A 6 -15.89 17.95 -26.53
CA VAL A 6 -14.78 17.46 -27.34
C VAL A 6 -15.28 16.73 -28.58
N ILE A 7 -16.43 16.05 -28.48
CA ILE A 7 -17.09 15.38 -29.59
C ILE A 7 -17.63 16.43 -30.57
N GLU A 8 -18.39 17.40 -30.07
CA GLU A 8 -19.03 18.45 -30.90
C GLU A 8 -18.02 19.35 -31.61
N LYS A 9 -16.94 19.75 -30.91
CA LYS A 9 -15.97 20.71 -31.45
C LYS A 9 -14.86 20.07 -32.28
N TYR A 10 -14.40 18.88 -31.90
CA TYR A 10 -13.21 18.25 -32.49
C TYR A 10 -13.48 16.89 -33.13
N GLY A 11 -14.71 16.36 -33.05
CA GLY A 11 -15.07 15.06 -33.62
C GLY A 11 -14.32 13.86 -33.01
N ARG A 12 -13.78 14.00 -31.79
CA ARG A 12 -12.98 12.93 -31.16
C ARG A 12 -13.87 11.99 -30.36
N LEU A 13 -13.94 10.73 -30.78
CA LEU A 13 -14.74 9.70 -30.13
C LEU A 13 -14.13 9.21 -28.81
N TYR A 14 -12.80 9.09 -28.76
CA TYR A 14 -12.09 8.55 -27.60
C TYR A 14 -11.50 9.63 -26.70
N PRO A 15 -11.37 9.35 -25.39
CA PRO A 15 -10.64 10.22 -24.47
C PRO A 15 -9.18 10.42 -24.89
N ARG A 16 -8.55 11.44 -24.31
CA ARG A 16 -7.11 11.69 -24.51
C ARG A 16 -6.29 10.54 -23.93
N LEU A 17 -5.26 10.11 -24.65
CA LEU A 17 -4.33 9.06 -24.21
C LEU A 17 -3.61 9.38 -22.89
N SER A 18 -3.43 10.66 -22.56
CA SER A 18 -2.90 11.08 -21.26
C SER A 18 -3.71 10.55 -20.07
N ASN A 19 -5.01 10.34 -20.26
CA ASN A 19 -5.93 9.94 -19.19
C ASN A 19 -6.09 8.43 -19.08
N VAL A 20 -5.38 7.64 -19.90
CA VAL A 20 -5.55 6.18 -19.97
C VAL A 20 -5.38 5.51 -18.61
N ARG A 21 -4.41 5.95 -17.80
CA ARG A 21 -4.15 5.34 -16.48
C ARG A 21 -5.34 5.52 -15.53
N GLU A 22 -5.89 6.73 -15.49
CA GLU A 22 -7.03 7.06 -14.63
C GLU A 22 -8.30 6.36 -15.11
N LEU A 23 -8.50 6.27 -16.43
CA LEU A 23 -9.62 5.53 -17.00
C LEU A 23 -9.54 4.03 -16.70
N SER A 24 -8.35 3.44 -16.74
CA SER A 24 -8.16 2.03 -16.37
C SER A 24 -8.49 1.77 -14.90
N VAL A 25 -8.16 2.69 -13.99
CA VAL A 25 -8.53 2.59 -12.58
C VAL A 25 -10.04 2.63 -12.40
N GLN A 26 -10.74 3.56 -13.07
CA GLN A 26 -12.20 3.65 -13.02
C GLN A 26 -12.87 2.37 -13.54
N ILE A 27 -12.41 1.83 -14.67
CA ILE A 27 -12.92 0.57 -15.21
C ILE A 27 -12.71 -0.58 -14.22
N ALA A 28 -11.54 -0.66 -13.57
CA ALA A 28 -11.26 -1.71 -12.60
C ALA A 28 -12.16 -1.63 -11.36
N ILE A 29 -12.52 -0.42 -10.92
CA ILE A 29 -13.48 -0.21 -9.82
C ILE A 29 -14.87 -0.69 -10.25
N ASP A 30 -15.37 -0.21 -11.39
CA ASP A 30 -16.71 -0.58 -11.90
C ASP A 30 -16.85 -2.10 -12.09
N VAL A 31 -15.82 -2.74 -12.66
CA VAL A 31 -15.77 -4.21 -12.82
C VAL A 31 -15.72 -4.90 -11.46
N GLY A 32 -14.92 -4.40 -10.53
CA GLY A 32 -14.83 -4.93 -9.18
C GLY A 32 -16.18 -4.90 -8.47
N GLU A 33 -16.87 -3.75 -8.48
CA GLU A 33 -18.20 -3.59 -7.89
C GLU A 33 -19.20 -4.56 -8.50
N TYR A 34 -19.23 -4.63 -9.83
CA TYR A 34 -20.08 -5.57 -10.56
C TYR A 34 -19.82 -7.04 -10.18
N LEU A 35 -18.56 -7.44 -10.05
CA LEU A 35 -18.20 -8.82 -9.69
C LEU A 35 -18.66 -9.19 -8.27
N TYR A 36 -18.56 -8.24 -7.32
CA TYR A 36 -19.08 -8.48 -5.97
C TYR A 36 -20.61 -8.53 -5.93
N GLU A 37 -21.29 -7.65 -6.67
CA GLU A 37 -22.76 -7.67 -6.77
C GLU A 37 -23.29 -8.97 -7.39
N LYS A 38 -22.58 -9.53 -8.36
CA LYS A 38 -22.94 -10.79 -9.02
C LYS A 38 -22.42 -12.04 -8.30
N ASN A 39 -21.75 -11.90 -7.16
CA ASN A 39 -21.09 -13.01 -6.44
C ASN A 39 -20.11 -13.81 -7.32
N LEU A 40 -19.41 -13.13 -8.23
CA LEU A 40 -18.40 -13.69 -9.13
C LEU A 40 -16.97 -13.36 -8.67
N ALA A 41 -16.81 -12.44 -7.72
CA ALA A 41 -15.51 -12.09 -7.15
C ALA A 41 -14.90 -13.28 -6.40
N MET A 42 -13.58 -13.46 -6.51
CA MET A 42 -12.84 -14.50 -5.77
C MET A 42 -12.05 -13.93 -4.58
N LEU A 43 -11.86 -12.61 -4.53
CA LEU A 43 -11.17 -11.93 -3.44
C LEU A 43 -12.15 -11.72 -2.29
N TYR A 44 -11.81 -12.17 -1.09
CA TYR A 44 -12.63 -11.98 0.11
C TYR A 44 -11.76 -11.68 1.34
N PRO A 45 -12.20 -10.77 2.23
CA PRO A 45 -13.45 -9.99 2.17
C PRO A 45 -13.43 -8.88 1.10
N LYS A 46 -14.62 -8.35 0.75
CA LYS A 46 -14.73 -7.18 -0.12
C LYS A 46 -13.97 -6.01 0.53
N PRO A 47 -13.03 -5.35 -0.17
CA PRO A 47 -12.33 -4.19 0.38
C PRO A 47 -13.33 -3.08 0.71
N GLU A 48 -13.14 -2.41 1.84
CA GLU A 48 -14.01 -1.33 2.32
C GLU A 48 -14.01 -0.14 1.35
N ASN A 49 -12.83 0.23 0.85
CA ASN A 49 -12.66 1.24 -0.19
C ASN A 49 -12.01 0.63 -1.43
N MET A 50 -12.82 0.41 -2.46
CA MET A 50 -12.37 -0.24 -3.70
C MET A 50 -11.42 0.64 -4.50
N GLU A 51 -11.61 1.97 -4.51
CA GLU A 51 -10.71 2.88 -5.21
C GLU A 51 -9.31 2.84 -4.60
N MET A 52 -9.20 2.95 -3.28
CA MET A 52 -7.92 2.87 -2.58
C MET A 52 -7.24 1.52 -2.80
N TYR A 53 -8.01 0.44 -2.75
CA TYR A 53 -7.50 -0.91 -3.01
C TYR A 53 -6.92 -1.02 -4.42
N VAL A 54 -7.67 -0.61 -5.46
CA VAL A 54 -7.20 -0.66 -6.84
C VAL A 54 -5.95 0.20 -7.02
N ARG A 55 -5.94 1.43 -6.51
CA ARG A 55 -4.77 2.33 -6.61
C ARG A 55 -3.53 1.77 -5.93
N HIS A 56 -3.68 1.04 -4.82
CA HIS A 56 -2.56 0.40 -4.12
C HIS A 56 -1.98 -0.78 -4.90
N GLN A 57 -2.77 -1.44 -5.75
CA GLN A 57 -2.35 -2.57 -6.58
C GLN A 57 -1.74 -2.12 -7.93
N VAL A 58 -1.88 -0.85 -8.30
CA VAL A 58 -1.29 -0.31 -9.54
C VAL A 58 0.23 -0.23 -9.40
N TYR A 59 0.96 -0.66 -10.44
CA TYR A 59 2.42 -0.60 -10.48
C TYR A 59 2.93 0.85 -10.34
N PRO A 60 3.71 1.17 -9.28
CA PRO A 60 4.33 2.48 -9.13
C PRO A 60 5.53 2.61 -10.06
N THR A 61 5.74 3.79 -10.64
CA THR A 61 6.91 4.07 -11.50
C THR A 61 8.12 4.59 -10.73
N THR A 62 7.98 4.80 -9.42
CA THR A 62 9.02 5.30 -8.54
C THR A 62 9.92 4.16 -8.07
N TYR A 63 11.20 4.44 -7.83
CA TYR A 63 12.11 3.46 -7.23
C TYR A 63 11.72 3.17 -5.78
N ASP A 64 11.82 1.90 -5.41
CA ASP A 64 11.61 1.44 -4.04
C ASP A 64 12.89 1.64 -3.20
N GLU A 65 12.69 1.82 -1.89
CA GLU A 65 13.77 1.82 -0.92
C GLU A 65 14.29 0.38 -0.71
N LEU A 66 15.53 0.14 -1.13
CA LEU A 66 16.17 -1.18 -1.02
C LEU A 66 16.83 -1.43 0.35
N ILE A 67 16.99 -0.38 1.16
CA ILE A 67 17.62 -0.45 2.48
C ILE A 67 16.53 -0.62 3.55
N ASN A 68 16.76 -1.50 4.51
CA ASN A 68 15.84 -1.74 5.61
C ASN A 68 15.64 -0.49 6.47
N LYS A 69 14.37 -0.19 6.81
CA LYS A 69 14.01 0.90 7.71
C LYS A 69 14.28 0.50 9.15
N ALA A 70 15.27 1.13 9.77
CA ALA A 70 15.53 0.96 11.20
C ALA A 70 14.42 1.64 12.02
N TYR A 71 13.92 0.96 13.04
CA TYR A 71 12.99 1.52 14.01
C TYR A 71 13.47 1.18 15.44
N ARG A 72 13.25 2.09 16.38
CA ARG A 72 13.75 1.95 17.76
C ARG A 72 12.67 1.31 18.63
N TRP A 73 13.01 0.20 19.27
CA TRP A 73 12.18 -0.39 20.32
C TRP A 73 12.28 0.42 21.62
N PRO A 74 11.33 0.26 22.55
CA PRO A 74 11.46 0.85 23.89
C PRO A 74 12.81 0.50 24.53
N GLU A 75 13.42 1.45 25.25
CA GLU A 75 14.80 1.29 25.76
C GLU A 75 14.95 0.12 26.73
N GLN A 76 13.90 -0.21 27.49
CA GLN A 76 13.89 -1.31 28.44
C GLN A 76 14.04 -2.67 27.73
N ASP A 77 13.42 -2.81 26.57
CA ASP A 77 13.42 -4.03 25.77
C ASP A 77 14.66 -4.12 24.84
N CYS A 78 15.36 -3.00 24.63
CA CYS A 78 16.63 -2.95 23.92
C CYS A 78 17.84 -3.32 24.80
N LYS A 79 17.64 -3.55 26.11
CA LYS A 79 18.74 -3.83 27.04
C LYS A 79 19.35 -5.19 26.73
N GLN A 80 20.65 -5.19 26.45
CA GLN A 80 21.39 -6.42 26.31
C GLN A 80 21.67 -7.03 27.68
N GLY A 81 21.40 -8.33 27.81
CA GLY A 81 21.59 -9.08 29.06
C GLY A 81 20.27 -9.62 29.62
N PHE A 82 20.38 -10.47 30.63
CA PHE A 82 19.20 -11.03 31.30
C PHE A 82 18.57 -9.98 32.21
N ALA A 83 17.24 -9.87 32.20
CA ALA A 83 16.46 -9.04 33.13
C ALA A 83 16.39 -9.66 34.53
N VAL A 84 17.53 -10.12 35.04
CA VAL A 84 17.68 -10.71 36.37
C VAL A 84 18.50 -9.75 37.23
N PRO A 85 18.13 -9.55 38.50
CA PRO A 85 18.96 -8.78 39.40
C PRO A 85 20.30 -9.48 39.59
N THR A 86 21.39 -8.82 39.18
CA THR A 86 22.74 -9.32 39.36
C THR A 86 23.13 -9.17 40.83
N LEU A 87 23.46 -10.28 41.49
CA LEU A 87 24.15 -10.23 42.78
C LEU A 87 25.59 -9.77 42.50
N ALA A 88 26.04 -8.70 43.15
CA ALA A 88 27.40 -8.21 43.02
C ALA A 88 28.37 -9.26 43.58
N GLY A 89 28.88 -10.13 42.72
CA GLY A 89 29.99 -11.03 43.06
C GLY A 89 31.20 -10.18 43.39
N GLY A 90 31.68 -10.29 44.63
CA GLY A 90 32.93 -9.65 45.07
C GLY A 90 34.05 -10.01 44.09
N LYS A 91 34.73 -9.00 43.57
CA LYS A 91 36.01 -9.23 42.88
C LYS A 91 36.96 -9.86 43.91
N PRO A 92 37.65 -10.97 43.60
CA PRO A 92 38.80 -11.36 44.41
C PRO A 92 39.85 -10.27 44.28
N ASP A 93 40.33 -9.76 45.41
CA ASP A 93 41.43 -8.82 45.49
C ASP A 93 42.70 -9.48 44.91
N GLU A 94 43.30 -8.89 43.88
CA GLU A 94 44.61 -9.32 43.35
C GLU A 94 45.72 -8.70 44.21
N GLU A 95 46.48 -9.56 44.89
CA GLU A 95 47.70 -9.24 45.68
C GLU A 95 48.95 -9.25 44.79
#